data_AF-A0A518I4T5-F1
#
_entry.id   AF-A0A518I4T5-F1
#
_cell.length_a   1.000
_cell.length_b   1.000
_cell.length_c   1.000
_cell.angle_alpha   90.00
_cell.angle_beta   90.00
_cell.angle_gamma   90.00
#
_symmetry.space_group_name_H-M   'P 1'
#
loop_
_entity.id
_entity.type
_entity.pdbx_description
1 polymer ?
#
loop_
_entity_poly.entity_id
_entity_poly.type
_entity_poly.pdbx_seq_one_letter_code
_entity_poly.pdbx_strand_id
1 'polypeptide(L)'
;MKIVFSIICLFVGFSTVAHADTVELKKQGSKINVSIDGKPFATYNTSDDLPKPFFSPVRAADGTIITRSLVDPEDHPHHKGIWVAVDEVNEVDFWAEKGKIKNSSVKIVRAKGNPAILKVTNQWLGEDDKPIVTENTVISIYANRLMTYNITFKAGAKPVVFEDTKEGLFGIRLPNGMREKENGSVENNKGVKGTKDNWGKPTEWIDYYGPLNGKVYGVTLMDSPQNYKKSRYHVRNYGLFTISPFGDHAYTNKKQPADPKHLKPGEKLNLKYGLYIHSGDTRQGKVADAYKQFLNVSKKKVAQKKPVKQQTKAKKVAAAPYEEKSKVIEPIPATEAAAGDDCNCAPVRRRRGLFRRFRGRR
;
A
#
# COMPACT_ATOMS: atom_id res chain seq x y z
N MET A 1 73.34 34.09 -9.35
CA MET A 1 72.30 33.67 -8.38
C MET A 1 70.94 33.84 -9.03
N LYS A 2 70.27 32.76 -9.45
CA LYS A 2 68.89 32.78 -9.96
C LYS A 2 68.02 32.02 -8.96
N ILE A 3 67.13 32.72 -8.27
CA ILE A 3 66.21 32.14 -7.28
C ILE A 3 64.94 31.74 -8.04
N VAL A 4 64.65 30.44 -8.09
CA VAL A 4 63.42 29.89 -8.66
C VAL A 4 62.43 29.72 -7.51
N PHE A 5 61.35 30.50 -7.52
CA PHE A 5 60.22 30.34 -6.61
C PHE A 5 59.31 29.22 -7.13
N SER A 6 59.31 28.08 -6.45
CA SER A 6 58.37 26.99 -6.70
C SER A 6 57.05 27.29 -6.00
N ILE A 7 56.01 27.63 -6.77
CA ILE A 7 54.65 27.78 -6.27
C ILE A 7 54.04 26.39 -6.14
N ILE A 8 53.86 25.92 -4.90
CA ILE A 8 53.12 24.70 -4.58
C ILE A 8 51.62 25.04 -4.64
N CYS A 9 50.97 24.67 -5.74
CA CYS A 9 49.51 24.69 -5.84
C CYS A 9 48.92 23.58 -4.97
N LEU A 10 48.38 23.96 -3.81
CA LEU A 10 47.62 23.09 -2.94
C LEU A 10 46.26 22.77 -3.60
N PHE A 11 46.14 21.61 -4.24
CA PHE A 11 44.86 21.10 -4.72
C PHE A 11 43.98 20.71 -3.52
N VAL A 12 43.08 21.60 -3.11
CA VAL A 12 42.01 21.27 -2.17
C VAL A 12 40.99 20.41 -2.93
N GLY A 13 41.09 19.10 -2.76
CA GLY A 13 40.11 18.15 -3.29
C GLY A 13 38.75 18.37 -2.63
N PHE A 14 37.82 19.01 -3.35
CA PHE A 14 36.41 19.01 -2.98
C PHE A 14 35.89 17.58 -3.04
N SER A 15 35.81 16.93 -1.89
CA SER A 15 35.10 15.66 -1.76
C SER A 15 33.62 15.94 -2.00
N THR A 16 33.10 15.57 -3.16
CA THR A 16 31.67 15.54 -3.41
C THR A 16 31.07 14.47 -2.50
N VAL A 17 30.51 14.88 -1.38
CA VAL A 17 29.68 14.00 -0.57
C VAL A 17 28.52 13.57 -1.48
N ALA A 18 28.52 12.32 -1.92
CA ALA A 18 27.43 11.74 -2.67
C ALA A 18 26.16 11.93 -1.83
N HIS A 19 25.30 12.86 -2.25
CA HIS A 19 24.05 13.12 -1.55
C HIS A 19 23.20 11.87 -1.72
N ALA A 20 23.01 11.11 -0.64
CA ALA A 20 22.17 9.92 -0.71
C ALA A 20 20.72 10.38 -0.90
N ASP A 21 20.12 10.03 -2.03
CA ASP A 21 18.70 10.27 -2.32
C ASP A 21 17.84 9.70 -1.17
N THR A 22 17.28 10.57 -0.34
CA THR A 22 16.69 10.18 0.94
C THR A 22 15.29 10.76 1.14
N VAL A 23 14.36 9.90 1.55
CA VAL A 23 13.02 10.28 2.00
C VAL A 23 12.98 10.38 3.51
N GLU A 24 12.29 11.38 4.05
CA GLU A 24 12.09 11.58 5.49
C GLU A 24 10.61 11.80 5.82
N LEU A 25 10.16 11.21 6.94
CA LEU A 25 8.79 11.29 7.46
C LEU A 25 8.81 11.97 8.83
N LYS A 26 8.03 13.05 8.97
CA LYS A 26 7.84 13.77 10.24
C LYS A 26 6.36 13.83 10.60
N LYS A 27 6.00 13.27 11.76
CA LYS A 27 4.64 13.38 12.30
C LYS A 27 4.45 14.74 12.97
N GLN A 28 3.33 15.39 12.67
CA GLN A 28 2.88 16.64 13.27
C GLN A 28 1.37 16.60 13.46
N GLY A 29 0.91 16.30 14.68
CA GLY A 29 -0.52 16.10 14.95
C GLY A 29 -1.12 14.98 14.08
N SER A 30 -2.22 15.29 13.37
CA SER A 30 -2.91 14.43 12.41
C SER A 30 -2.26 14.42 11.01
N LYS A 31 -1.05 14.95 10.86
CA LYS A 31 -0.33 15.01 9.58
C LYS A 31 1.01 14.27 9.63
N ILE A 32 1.37 13.63 8.52
CA ILE A 32 2.73 13.14 8.26
C ILE A 32 3.30 13.93 7.08
N ASN A 33 4.28 14.78 7.36
CA ASN A 33 5.01 15.50 6.32
C ASN A 33 6.10 14.60 5.75
N VAL A 34 6.18 14.56 4.43
CA VAL A 34 7.16 13.79 3.67
C VAL A 34 8.06 14.77 2.93
N SER A 35 9.37 14.63 3.10
CA SER A 35 10.37 15.32 2.30
C SER A 35 11.25 14.33 1.54
N ILE A 36 11.77 14.76 0.40
CA ILE A 36 12.76 14.05 -0.40
C ILE A 36 13.92 15.03 -0.60
N ASP A 37 15.12 14.62 -0.16
CA ASP A 37 16.34 15.45 -0.19
C ASP A 37 16.15 16.83 0.44
N GLY A 38 15.46 16.85 1.59
CA GLY A 38 15.14 18.06 2.34
C GLY A 38 14.01 18.92 1.75
N LYS A 39 13.55 18.65 0.53
CA LYS A 39 12.46 19.39 -0.13
C LYS A 39 11.09 18.77 0.17
N PRO A 40 10.02 19.56 0.39
CA PRO A 40 8.68 19.03 0.60
C PRO A 40 8.20 18.20 -0.59
N PHE A 41 7.71 16.99 -0.32
CA PHE A 41 7.13 16.10 -1.34
C PHE A 41 5.63 15.95 -1.17
N ALA A 42 5.15 15.51 0.00
CA ALA A 42 3.74 15.28 0.23
C ALA A 42 3.36 15.39 1.71
N THR A 43 2.08 15.59 2.00
CA THR A 43 1.54 15.52 3.37
C THR A 43 0.41 14.51 3.44
N TYR A 44 0.55 13.48 4.28
CA TYR A 44 -0.54 12.56 4.60
C TYR A 44 -1.39 13.16 5.71
N ASN A 45 -2.67 13.39 5.45
CA ASN A 45 -3.62 13.94 6.41
C ASN A 45 -4.54 12.83 6.92
N THR A 46 -4.69 12.73 8.24
CA THR A 46 -5.54 11.76 8.94
C THR A 46 -6.48 12.42 9.93
N SER A 47 -6.83 13.71 9.76
CA SER A 47 -7.76 14.39 10.66
C SER A 47 -9.12 13.70 10.70
N ASP A 48 -9.70 13.59 11.89
CA ASP A 48 -11.05 13.03 12.09
C ASP A 48 -12.15 13.97 11.54
N ASP A 49 -11.81 15.25 11.31
CA ASP A 49 -12.71 16.25 10.71
C ASP A 49 -12.92 16.03 9.21
N LEU A 50 -12.14 15.13 8.61
CA LEU A 50 -12.23 14.80 7.18
C LEU A 50 -12.82 13.40 7.01
N PRO A 51 -13.59 13.17 5.94
CA PRO A 51 -14.29 11.91 5.73
C PRO A 51 -13.35 10.74 5.41
N LYS A 52 -12.11 11.03 4.99
CA LYS A 52 -11.09 10.01 4.73
C LYS A 52 -9.66 10.57 4.80
N PRO A 53 -8.65 9.71 5.05
CA PRO A 53 -7.24 10.06 4.90
C PRO A 53 -6.81 10.19 3.44
N PHE A 54 -5.86 11.07 3.16
CA PHE A 54 -5.29 11.28 1.83
C PHE A 54 -3.91 11.94 1.88
N PHE A 55 -3.14 11.86 0.78
CA PHE A 55 -1.98 12.73 0.57
C PHE A 55 -2.36 13.99 -0.21
N SER A 56 -2.16 15.17 0.36
CA SER A 56 -2.23 16.45 -0.36
C SER A 56 -1.57 17.58 0.46
N PRO A 57 -0.86 18.53 -0.17
CA PRO A 57 -0.48 18.54 -1.58
C PRO A 57 0.55 17.45 -1.88
N VAL A 58 0.71 17.09 -3.16
CA VAL A 58 1.80 16.24 -3.66
C VAL A 58 2.59 17.02 -4.69
N ARG A 59 3.93 16.89 -4.69
CA ARG A 59 4.83 17.76 -5.45
C ARG A 59 5.79 17.00 -6.37
N ALA A 60 6.09 17.59 -7.52
CA ALA A 60 7.19 17.22 -8.39
C ALA A 60 8.55 17.62 -7.79
N ALA A 61 9.65 17.31 -8.50
CA ALA A 61 11.01 17.53 -8.00
C ALA A 61 11.40 18.99 -7.79
N ASP A 62 10.80 19.90 -8.56
CA ASP A 62 11.00 21.34 -8.44
C ASP A 62 10.00 22.01 -7.48
N GLY A 63 9.15 21.23 -6.81
CA GLY A 63 8.16 21.73 -5.86
C GLY A 63 6.80 22.05 -6.46
N THR A 64 6.62 21.96 -7.79
CA THR A 64 5.32 22.13 -8.47
C THR A 64 4.29 21.16 -7.88
N ILE A 65 3.10 21.66 -7.50
CA ILE A 65 2.03 20.83 -6.97
C ILE A 65 1.35 20.08 -8.12
N ILE A 66 1.32 18.75 -8.04
CA ILE A 66 0.76 17.85 -9.06
C ILE A 66 -0.53 17.16 -8.62
N THR A 67 -1.19 17.72 -7.59
CA THR A 67 -2.56 17.37 -7.19
C THR A 67 -3.44 18.59 -7.29
N ARG A 68 -4.71 18.41 -7.64
CA ARG A 68 -5.67 19.53 -7.66
C ARG A 68 -5.74 20.23 -6.29
N SER A 69 -5.94 21.55 -6.31
CA SER A 69 -6.28 22.32 -5.11
C SER A 69 -7.51 21.74 -4.40
N LEU A 70 -7.49 21.82 -3.07
CA LEU A 70 -8.65 21.49 -2.24
C LEU A 70 -9.49 22.72 -1.88
N VAL A 71 -8.98 23.93 -2.17
CA VAL A 71 -9.71 25.19 -2.02
C VAL A 71 -10.60 25.37 -3.25
N ASP A 72 -11.89 25.62 -3.02
CA ASP A 72 -12.92 25.90 -4.04
C ASP A 72 -12.86 24.99 -5.27
N PRO A 73 -13.01 23.66 -5.11
CA PRO A 73 -12.95 22.75 -6.25
C PRO A 73 -14.14 22.95 -7.19
N GLU A 74 -13.87 23.09 -8.48
CA GLU A 74 -14.90 23.21 -9.54
C GLU A 74 -15.93 22.07 -9.54
N ASP A 75 -15.48 20.85 -9.21
CA ASP A 75 -16.26 19.63 -9.28
C ASP A 75 -15.75 18.57 -8.29
N HIS A 76 -16.58 17.59 -7.95
CA HIS A 76 -16.20 16.41 -7.17
C HIS A 76 -15.31 16.74 -5.95
N PRO A 77 -15.80 17.49 -4.94
CA PRO A 77 -15.02 17.90 -3.76
C PRO A 77 -14.49 16.70 -2.94
N HIS A 78 -15.05 15.51 -3.15
CA HIS A 78 -14.60 14.26 -2.54
C HIS A 78 -13.30 13.69 -3.16
N HIS A 79 -12.88 14.12 -4.36
CA HIS A 79 -11.60 13.71 -4.95
C HIS A 79 -10.44 14.52 -4.37
N LYS A 80 -9.82 13.99 -3.30
CA LYS A 80 -8.79 14.68 -2.50
C LYS A 80 -7.43 14.00 -2.65
N GLY A 81 -6.52 14.65 -3.40
CA GLY A 81 -5.11 14.24 -3.43
C GLY A 81 -4.88 12.82 -3.92
N ILE A 82 -4.13 12.00 -3.17
CA ILE A 82 -4.04 10.54 -3.33
C ILE A 82 -4.85 9.86 -2.23
N TRP A 83 -5.78 8.96 -2.57
CA TRP A 83 -6.68 8.31 -1.61
C TRP A 83 -6.93 6.83 -1.91
N VAL A 84 -7.54 6.15 -0.93
CA VAL A 84 -8.12 4.81 -1.06
C VAL A 84 -9.58 4.90 -0.63
N ALA A 85 -10.51 4.73 -1.57
CA ALA A 85 -11.95 4.65 -1.34
C ALA A 85 -12.62 4.02 -2.57
N VAL A 86 -13.61 3.16 -2.37
CA VAL A 86 -14.47 2.62 -3.44
C VAL A 86 -15.88 3.11 -3.18
N ASP A 87 -16.76 2.94 -4.16
CA ASP A 87 -18.20 3.17 -4.09
C ASP A 87 -18.83 2.43 -2.89
N GLU A 88 -19.53 1.33 -3.13
CA GLU A 88 -20.31 0.65 -2.10
C GLU A 88 -19.54 -0.52 -1.48
N VAL A 89 -19.50 -0.53 -0.15
CA VAL A 89 -19.13 -1.70 0.66
C VAL A 89 -20.26 -1.96 1.65
N ASN A 90 -20.98 -3.06 1.48
CA ASN A 90 -22.25 -3.32 2.18
C ASN A 90 -23.18 -2.10 2.14
N GLU A 91 -23.52 -1.61 0.94
CA GLU A 91 -24.46 -0.50 0.69
C GLU A 91 -23.99 0.90 1.15
N VAL A 92 -22.83 1.01 1.80
CA VAL A 92 -22.25 2.29 2.23
C VAL A 92 -21.29 2.83 1.17
N ASP A 93 -21.58 4.02 0.65
CA ASP A 93 -20.80 4.72 -0.37
C ASP A 93 -19.62 5.51 0.25
N PHE A 94 -18.39 5.00 0.11
CA PHE A 94 -17.17 5.65 0.60
C PHE A 94 -16.51 6.57 -0.44
N TRP A 95 -16.88 6.43 -1.71
CA TRP A 95 -16.31 7.20 -2.82
C TRP A 95 -16.79 8.64 -2.79
N ALA A 96 -18.12 8.82 -2.67
CA ALA A 96 -18.77 10.11 -2.54
C ALA A 96 -18.75 10.67 -1.11
N GLU A 97 -17.99 10.03 -0.20
CA GLU A 97 -17.84 10.44 1.21
C GLU A 97 -19.15 10.40 2.01
N LYS A 98 -20.11 9.53 1.65
CA LYS A 98 -21.30 9.27 2.48
C LYS A 98 -20.94 8.42 3.70
N GLY A 99 -20.06 7.44 3.51
CA GLY A 99 -19.40 6.69 4.58
C GLY A 99 -18.12 7.36 5.06
N LYS A 100 -17.78 7.16 6.33
CA LYS A 100 -16.56 7.68 6.94
C LYS A 100 -15.45 6.62 6.97
N ILE A 101 -14.27 6.97 6.45
CA ILE A 101 -13.03 6.21 6.63
C ILE A 101 -12.24 6.87 7.75
N LYS A 102 -12.33 6.34 8.97
CA LYS A 102 -11.63 6.90 10.13
C LYS A 102 -10.23 6.32 10.26
N ASN A 103 -9.20 7.17 10.34
CA ASN A 103 -7.88 6.69 10.72
C ASN A 103 -7.86 6.34 12.22
N SER A 104 -7.39 5.13 12.54
CA SER A 104 -7.25 4.66 13.93
C SER A 104 -5.79 4.59 14.38
N SER A 105 -4.84 4.49 13.45
CA SER A 105 -3.42 4.43 13.77
C SER A 105 -2.54 4.82 12.58
N VAL A 106 -1.43 5.51 12.89
CA VAL A 106 -0.29 5.73 11.99
C VAL A 106 0.99 5.36 12.73
N LYS A 107 1.74 4.40 12.19
CA LYS A 107 3.05 3.98 12.67
C LYS A 107 4.12 4.26 11.63
N ILE A 108 5.08 5.13 11.96
CA ILE A 108 6.28 5.30 11.15
C ILE A 108 7.18 4.08 11.40
N VAL A 109 7.34 3.23 10.37
CA VAL A 109 8.14 1.99 10.44
C VAL A 109 9.61 2.31 10.13
N ARG A 110 9.87 3.19 9.17
CA ARG A 110 11.19 3.72 8.85
C ARG A 110 11.05 5.21 8.53
N ALA A 111 11.52 6.06 9.45
CA ALA A 111 11.37 7.51 9.35
C ALA A 111 12.23 8.12 8.24
N LYS A 112 13.42 7.58 7.98
CA LYS A 112 14.36 8.10 6.97
C LYS A 112 14.95 6.96 6.13
N GLY A 113 15.03 7.14 4.82
CA GLY A 113 15.69 6.20 3.90
C GLY A 113 15.12 6.21 2.49
N ASN A 114 15.52 5.24 1.67
CA ASN A 114 15.00 5.02 0.33
C ASN A 114 14.58 3.54 0.18
N PRO A 115 13.34 3.17 0.56
CA PRO A 115 12.20 4.05 0.87
C PRO A 115 12.10 4.52 2.33
N ALA A 116 11.37 5.58 2.64
CA ALA A 116 10.77 5.72 3.98
C ALA A 116 9.44 4.94 4.05
N ILE A 117 9.05 4.46 5.23
CA ILE A 117 7.92 3.53 5.38
C ILE A 117 7.02 3.94 6.53
N LEU A 118 5.72 4.05 6.26
CA LEU A 118 4.67 4.13 7.28
C LEU A 118 3.65 3.00 7.11
N LYS A 119 3.04 2.60 8.22
CA LYS A 119 1.89 1.72 8.26
C LYS A 119 0.70 2.49 8.82
N VAL A 120 -0.42 2.45 8.12
CA VAL A 120 -1.67 3.11 8.51
C VAL A 120 -2.76 2.06 8.72
N THR A 121 -3.66 2.34 9.65
CA THR A 121 -4.86 1.53 9.89
C THR A 121 -6.08 2.44 9.80
N ASN A 122 -6.96 2.17 8.85
CA ASN A 122 -8.19 2.90 8.63
C ASN A 122 -9.39 1.98 8.82
N GLN A 123 -10.46 2.50 9.40
CA GLN A 123 -11.71 1.79 9.65
C GLN A 123 -12.77 2.42 8.77
N TRP A 124 -13.37 1.59 7.91
CA TRP A 124 -14.45 1.99 7.04
C TRP A 124 -15.75 1.73 7.80
N LEU A 125 -16.36 2.81 8.29
CA LEU A 125 -17.46 2.75 9.25
C LEU A 125 -18.79 2.54 8.52
N GLY A 126 -19.62 1.65 9.05
CA GLY A 126 -21.03 1.56 8.67
C GLY A 126 -21.87 2.63 9.37
N GLU A 127 -23.17 2.63 9.09
CA GLU A 127 -24.13 3.55 9.71
C GLU A 127 -24.24 3.41 11.23
N ASP A 128 -23.82 2.27 11.79
CA ASP A 128 -23.76 2.01 13.23
C ASP A 128 -22.43 2.43 13.87
N ASP A 129 -21.60 3.21 13.16
CA ASP A 129 -20.24 3.63 13.52
C ASP A 129 -19.26 2.47 13.79
N LYS A 130 -19.61 1.24 13.42
CA LYS A 130 -18.73 0.08 13.55
C LYS A 130 -17.98 -0.17 12.25
N PRO A 131 -16.72 -0.67 12.32
CA PRO A 131 -15.98 -0.99 11.12
C PRO A 131 -16.62 -2.15 10.33
N ILE A 132 -17.07 -1.88 9.11
CA ILE A 132 -17.40 -2.90 8.11
C ILE A 132 -16.12 -3.64 7.72
N VAL A 133 -15.07 -2.87 7.43
CA VAL A 133 -13.74 -3.38 7.10
C VAL A 133 -12.66 -2.56 7.78
N THR A 134 -11.59 -3.22 8.20
CA THR A 134 -10.35 -2.55 8.65
C THR A 134 -9.30 -2.66 7.56
N GLU A 135 -8.91 -1.52 7.00
CA GLU A 135 -7.83 -1.37 6.05
C GLU A 135 -6.50 -1.21 6.80
N ASN A 136 -5.52 -2.08 6.49
CA ASN A 136 -4.15 -1.95 6.95
C ASN A 136 -3.24 -1.75 5.75
N THR A 137 -2.64 -0.57 5.63
CA THR A 137 -1.84 -0.21 4.46
C THR A 137 -0.40 0.07 4.85
N VAL A 138 0.54 -0.64 4.20
CA VAL A 138 1.97 -0.30 4.27
C VAL A 138 2.30 0.57 3.06
N ILE A 139 2.69 1.80 3.33
CA ILE A 139 3.05 2.81 2.33
C ILE A 139 4.57 2.97 2.36
N SER A 140 5.21 2.65 1.23
CA SER A 140 6.65 2.86 1.05
C SER A 140 6.87 3.97 0.03
N ILE A 141 7.69 4.95 0.37
CA ILE A 141 7.96 6.14 -0.46
C ILE A 141 9.44 6.16 -0.78
N TYR A 142 9.77 6.13 -2.06
CA TYR A 142 11.13 6.10 -2.59
C TYR A 142 11.57 7.50 -3.03
N ALA A 143 12.87 7.74 -3.06
CA ALA A 143 13.40 9.07 -3.37
C ALA A 143 13.15 9.50 -4.82
N ASN A 144 12.97 8.54 -5.73
CA ASN A 144 12.50 8.81 -7.09
C ASN A 144 10.99 9.11 -7.18
N ARG A 145 10.28 9.31 -6.06
CA ARG A 145 8.83 9.59 -5.99
C ARG A 145 7.93 8.43 -6.45
N LEU A 146 8.46 7.20 -6.47
CA LEU A 146 7.62 6.01 -6.43
C LEU A 146 6.99 5.88 -5.04
N MET A 147 5.70 5.62 -4.99
CA MET A 147 4.95 5.24 -3.80
C MET A 147 4.35 3.85 -4.04
N THR A 148 4.51 2.95 -3.09
CA THR A 148 3.87 1.63 -3.16
C THR A 148 2.91 1.43 -2.01
N TYR A 149 1.70 0.99 -2.33
CA TYR A 149 0.62 0.70 -1.39
C TYR A 149 0.43 -0.80 -1.33
N ASN A 150 0.68 -1.40 -0.16
CA ASN A 150 0.32 -2.78 0.12
C ASN A 150 -0.84 -2.76 1.13
N ILE A 151 -2.04 -2.95 0.60
CA ILE A 151 -3.32 -2.75 1.27
C ILE A 151 -3.87 -4.11 1.68
N THR A 152 -4.20 -4.28 2.95
CA THR A 152 -4.94 -5.43 3.46
C THR A 152 -6.26 -4.96 4.05
N PHE A 153 -7.36 -5.27 3.38
CA PHE A 153 -8.70 -5.17 3.92
C PHE A 153 -9.00 -6.42 4.74
N LYS A 154 -9.42 -6.26 6.00
CA LYS A 154 -9.90 -7.35 6.85
C LYS A 154 -11.37 -7.11 7.18
N ALA A 155 -12.24 -8.04 6.79
CA ALA A 155 -13.66 -7.99 7.13
C ALA A 155 -13.86 -7.95 8.65
N GLY A 156 -14.86 -7.18 9.08
CA GLY A 156 -15.27 -7.08 10.48
C GLY A 156 -16.00 -8.35 10.97
N ALA A 157 -16.99 -8.14 11.84
CA ALA A 157 -17.77 -9.23 12.44
C ALA A 157 -18.83 -9.81 11.50
N LYS A 158 -19.27 -9.04 10.50
CA LYS A 158 -20.27 -9.43 9.50
C LYS A 158 -19.57 -9.74 8.16
N PRO A 159 -20.22 -10.52 7.26
CA PRO A 159 -19.77 -10.62 5.88
C PRO A 159 -19.65 -9.24 5.22
N VAL A 160 -18.68 -9.11 4.31
CA VAL A 160 -18.41 -7.87 3.57
C VAL A 160 -18.50 -8.15 2.07
N VAL A 161 -19.11 -7.24 1.34
CA VAL A 161 -19.22 -7.25 -0.12
C VAL A 161 -18.67 -5.94 -0.65
N PHE A 162 -17.67 -6.03 -1.53
CA PHE A 162 -17.26 -4.92 -2.39
C PHE A 162 -18.01 -5.06 -3.72
N GLU A 163 -18.83 -4.08 -4.08
CA GLU A 163 -19.73 -4.17 -5.23
C GLU A 163 -19.03 -4.04 -6.59
N ASP A 164 -19.71 -4.49 -7.65
CA ASP A 164 -19.25 -4.30 -9.03
C ASP A 164 -19.48 -2.83 -9.46
N THR A 165 -18.44 -2.01 -9.28
CA THR A 165 -18.49 -0.58 -9.59
C THR A 165 -17.27 -0.13 -10.41
N LYS A 166 -17.44 0.98 -11.12
CA LYS A 166 -16.37 1.73 -11.78
C LYS A 166 -15.74 2.81 -10.88
N GLU A 167 -16.33 3.14 -9.74
CA GLU A 167 -15.88 4.22 -8.87
C GLU A 167 -14.93 3.67 -7.79
N GLY A 168 -13.68 4.15 -7.73
CA GLY A 168 -12.64 3.62 -6.83
C GLY A 168 -11.44 2.97 -7.54
N LEU A 169 -10.50 2.35 -6.83
CA LEU A 169 -10.33 2.26 -5.37
C LEU A 169 -9.14 3.12 -4.92
N PHE A 170 -7.96 2.88 -5.51
CA PHE A 170 -6.75 3.67 -5.24
C PHE A 170 -6.63 4.75 -6.32
N GLY A 171 -6.50 6.01 -5.92
CA GLY A 171 -6.71 7.11 -6.85
C GLY A 171 -5.87 8.34 -6.57
N ILE A 172 -5.75 9.18 -7.60
CA ILE A 172 -5.22 10.54 -7.53
C ILE A 172 -6.09 11.50 -8.35
N ARG A 173 -6.18 12.75 -7.90
CA ARG A 173 -6.85 13.85 -8.62
C ARG A 173 -5.81 14.84 -9.15
N LEU A 174 -5.67 14.88 -10.48
CA LEU A 174 -4.71 15.73 -11.16
C LEU A 174 -5.14 17.20 -11.20
N PRO A 175 -4.18 18.15 -11.24
CA PRO A 175 -4.46 19.57 -11.37
C PRO A 175 -5.04 19.89 -12.74
N ASN A 176 -5.75 21.02 -12.83
CA ASN A 176 -6.58 21.35 -14.00
C ASN A 176 -5.76 21.47 -15.29
N GLY A 177 -4.55 22.03 -15.24
CA GLY A 177 -3.69 22.16 -16.42
C GLY A 177 -3.21 20.84 -17.02
N MET A 178 -3.20 19.75 -16.24
CA MET A 178 -2.70 18.45 -16.68
C MET A 178 -3.77 17.54 -17.28
N ARG A 179 -5.06 17.91 -17.25
CA ARG A 179 -6.10 17.00 -17.72
C ARG A 179 -6.13 16.95 -19.24
N GLU A 180 -6.52 15.81 -19.80
CA GLU A 180 -6.56 15.55 -21.24
C GLU A 180 -7.58 16.44 -21.96
N LYS A 181 -8.65 16.88 -21.29
CA LYS A 181 -9.61 17.82 -21.89
C LYS A 181 -9.00 19.21 -22.14
N GLU A 182 -7.88 19.52 -21.48
CA GLU A 182 -7.04 20.67 -21.74
C GLU A 182 -5.93 20.26 -22.72
N ASN A 183 -4.73 19.92 -22.23
CA ASN A 183 -3.57 19.56 -23.06
C ASN A 183 -2.80 18.35 -22.49
N GLY A 184 -3.41 17.61 -21.57
CA GLY A 184 -2.86 16.38 -21.02
C GLY A 184 -2.92 15.21 -22.01
N SER A 185 -2.33 14.10 -21.61
CA SER A 185 -2.24 12.88 -22.38
C SER A 185 -2.25 11.66 -21.46
N VAL A 186 -2.84 10.59 -21.95
CA VAL A 186 -2.88 9.29 -21.27
C VAL A 186 -2.25 8.24 -22.19
N GLU A 187 -1.43 7.38 -21.62
CA GLU A 187 -0.77 6.27 -22.34
C GLU A 187 -0.71 5.04 -21.43
N ASN A 188 -0.98 3.85 -21.96
CA ASN A 188 -0.77 2.61 -21.21
C ASN A 188 0.54 1.89 -21.59
N ASN A 189 0.79 0.77 -20.91
CA ASN A 189 1.98 -0.03 -21.12
C ASN A 189 2.22 -0.57 -22.55
N LYS A 190 1.19 -0.54 -23.41
CA LYS A 190 1.27 -0.96 -24.82
C LYS A 190 1.33 0.21 -25.78
N GLY A 191 1.44 1.45 -25.27
CA GLY A 191 1.44 2.66 -26.07
C GLY A 191 0.06 3.09 -26.56
N VAL A 192 -1.03 2.50 -26.05
CA VAL A 192 -2.39 2.94 -26.40
C VAL A 192 -2.65 4.27 -25.73
N LYS A 193 -3.05 5.26 -26.52
CA LYS A 193 -3.24 6.64 -26.07
C LYS A 193 -4.70 6.96 -25.82
N GLY A 194 -4.93 7.96 -24.98
CA GLY A 194 -6.24 8.57 -24.80
C GLY A 194 -7.07 7.93 -23.70
N THR A 195 -7.82 8.74 -22.94
CA THR A 195 -8.72 8.21 -21.90
C THR A 195 -9.80 7.30 -22.46
N LYS A 196 -10.32 7.61 -23.65
CA LYS A 196 -11.36 6.81 -24.35
C LYS A 196 -10.97 5.34 -24.51
N ASP A 197 -9.75 5.08 -24.96
CA ASP A 197 -9.29 3.72 -25.28
C ASP A 197 -8.72 2.99 -24.06
N ASN A 198 -8.46 3.72 -22.98
CA ASN A 198 -7.90 3.20 -21.73
C ASN A 198 -8.93 3.03 -20.60
N TRP A 199 -10.08 3.71 -20.67
CA TRP A 199 -11.11 3.65 -19.65
C TRP A 199 -11.65 2.22 -19.46
N GLY A 200 -11.60 1.74 -18.22
CA GLY A 200 -12.10 0.41 -17.83
C GLY A 200 -11.30 -0.77 -18.36
N LYS A 201 -10.13 -0.54 -18.99
CA LYS A 201 -9.31 -1.61 -19.57
C LYS A 201 -8.31 -2.17 -18.55
N PRO A 202 -8.15 -3.50 -18.48
CA PRO A 202 -7.06 -4.09 -17.73
C PRO A 202 -5.71 -3.87 -18.41
N THR A 203 -4.75 -3.32 -17.67
CA THR A 203 -3.38 -3.08 -18.12
C THR A 203 -2.43 -3.01 -16.92
N GLU A 204 -1.17 -3.36 -17.14
CA GLU A 204 -0.12 -3.35 -16.13
C GLU A 204 0.11 -1.96 -15.51
N TRP A 205 -0.02 -0.90 -16.30
CA TRP A 205 0.05 0.49 -15.84
C TRP A 205 -0.56 1.45 -16.86
N ILE A 206 -1.02 2.59 -16.37
CA ILE A 206 -1.37 3.77 -17.17
C ILE A 206 -0.56 4.94 -16.65
N ASP A 207 -0.04 5.75 -17.57
CA ASP A 207 0.56 7.04 -17.30
C ASP A 207 -0.37 8.18 -17.75
N TYR A 208 -0.47 9.22 -16.91
CA TYR A 208 -1.24 10.43 -17.19
C TYR A 208 -0.32 11.63 -16.97
N TYR A 209 0.07 12.26 -18.06
CA TYR A 209 0.98 13.39 -18.07
C TYR A 209 0.41 14.60 -18.80
N GLY A 210 0.90 15.79 -18.48
CA GLY A 210 0.40 17.01 -19.09
C GLY A 210 1.22 18.24 -18.70
N PRO A 211 0.99 19.36 -19.39
CA PRO A 211 1.68 20.60 -19.09
C PRO A 211 1.19 21.21 -17.77
N LEU A 212 2.12 21.80 -17.03
CA LEU A 212 1.85 22.61 -15.85
C LEU A 212 3.01 23.58 -15.67
N ASN A 213 2.73 24.89 -15.54
CA ASN A 213 3.74 25.94 -15.36
C ASN A 213 4.90 25.86 -16.38
N GLY A 214 4.59 25.63 -17.66
CA GLY A 214 5.57 25.58 -18.75
C GLY A 214 6.45 24.32 -18.81
N LYS A 215 6.18 23.31 -17.98
CA LYS A 215 6.87 22.00 -17.99
C LYS A 215 5.86 20.88 -18.10
N VAL A 216 6.32 19.67 -18.42
CA VAL A 216 5.48 18.46 -18.42
C VAL A 216 5.76 17.65 -17.15
N TYR A 217 4.69 17.16 -16.53
CA TYR A 217 4.75 16.22 -15.41
C TYR A 217 3.82 15.05 -15.68
N GLY A 218 4.12 13.90 -15.08
CA GLY A 218 3.30 12.71 -15.20
C GLY A 218 3.08 12.01 -13.87
N VAL A 219 1.96 11.31 -13.80
CA VAL A 219 1.62 10.38 -12.73
C VAL A 219 1.21 9.05 -13.35
N THR A 220 1.87 7.98 -12.92
CA THR A 220 1.55 6.61 -13.33
C THR A 220 0.87 5.86 -12.20
N LEU A 221 -0.24 5.17 -12.48
CA LEU A 221 -0.80 4.14 -11.60
C LEU A 221 -0.44 2.75 -12.13
N MET A 222 -0.04 1.86 -11.23
CA MET A 222 0.53 0.55 -11.57
C MET A 222 -0.19 -0.59 -10.85
N ASP A 223 -0.58 -1.62 -11.61
CA ASP A 223 -1.17 -2.84 -11.09
C ASP A 223 -0.10 -3.89 -10.74
N SER A 224 -0.33 -4.64 -9.65
CA SER A 224 0.51 -5.77 -9.29
C SER A 224 -0.06 -7.06 -9.85
N PRO A 225 0.75 -7.90 -10.54
CA PRO A 225 0.31 -9.24 -10.94
C PRO A 225 0.07 -10.19 -9.75
N GLN A 226 0.36 -9.75 -8.51
CA GLN A 226 0.06 -10.48 -7.28
C GLN A 226 -1.36 -10.20 -6.75
N ASN A 227 -2.09 -9.26 -7.35
CA ASN A 227 -3.49 -9.03 -7.02
C ASN A 227 -4.32 -10.24 -7.48
N TYR A 228 -5.42 -10.53 -6.78
CA TYR A 228 -6.26 -11.70 -7.09
C TYR A 228 -6.89 -11.64 -8.49
N LYS A 229 -6.99 -10.42 -9.05
CA LYS A 229 -7.55 -10.11 -10.36
C LYS A 229 -6.83 -8.88 -10.92
N LYS A 230 -6.66 -8.85 -12.25
CA LYS A 230 -6.12 -7.66 -12.93
C LYS A 230 -7.04 -6.47 -12.73
N SER A 231 -6.48 -5.34 -12.37
CA SER A 231 -7.24 -4.11 -12.15
C SER A 231 -7.58 -3.41 -13.46
N ARG A 232 -8.68 -2.65 -13.41
CA ARG A 232 -9.17 -1.72 -14.42
C ARG A 232 -8.97 -0.29 -13.92
N TYR A 233 -8.94 0.65 -14.85
CA TYR A 233 -8.66 2.05 -14.54
C TYR A 233 -9.86 2.94 -14.81
N HIS A 234 -10.26 3.73 -13.82
CA HIS A 234 -11.15 4.86 -14.03
C HIS A 234 -10.30 6.10 -14.39
N VAL A 235 -9.78 6.12 -15.62
CA VAL A 235 -9.02 7.26 -16.15
C VAL A 235 -9.95 8.16 -16.95
N ARG A 236 -10.02 9.45 -16.59
CA ARG A 236 -10.93 10.42 -17.22
C ARG A 236 -10.20 11.64 -17.74
N ASN A 237 -10.73 12.19 -18.83
CA ASN A 237 -10.18 13.39 -19.46
C ASN A 237 -10.22 14.63 -18.57
N TYR A 238 -11.02 14.63 -17.50
CA TYR A 238 -11.12 15.73 -16.54
C TYR A 238 -10.23 15.54 -15.29
N GLY A 239 -9.27 14.61 -15.31
CA GLY A 239 -8.21 14.48 -14.30
C GLY A 239 -8.52 13.55 -13.13
N LEU A 240 -9.61 12.78 -13.20
CA LEU A 240 -9.83 11.64 -12.31
C LEU A 240 -8.97 10.48 -12.80
N PHE A 241 -8.20 9.88 -11.90
CA PHE A 241 -7.35 8.75 -12.26
C PHE A 241 -7.27 7.75 -11.11
N THR A 242 -7.97 6.62 -11.26
CA THR A 242 -7.99 5.56 -10.25
C THR A 242 -7.81 4.16 -10.83
N ILE A 243 -7.50 3.21 -9.96
CA ILE A 243 -7.31 1.79 -10.25
C ILE A 243 -8.07 0.92 -9.25
N SER A 244 -8.73 -0.13 -9.75
CA SER A 244 -9.59 -1.03 -8.96
C SER A 244 -9.63 -2.44 -9.57
N PRO A 245 -9.74 -3.53 -8.79
CA PRO A 245 -9.96 -4.87 -9.32
C PRO A 245 -11.45 -5.17 -9.62
N PHE A 246 -12.35 -4.21 -9.39
CA PHE A 246 -13.79 -4.34 -9.52
C PHE A 246 -14.31 -3.78 -10.86
N GLY A 247 -15.61 -3.99 -11.12
CA GLY A 247 -16.33 -3.28 -12.19
C GLY A 247 -16.41 -4.03 -13.51
N ASP A 248 -16.41 -5.37 -13.53
CA ASP A 248 -16.47 -6.10 -14.80
C ASP A 248 -17.77 -5.79 -15.54
N HIS A 249 -18.89 -5.79 -14.83
CA HIS A 249 -20.19 -5.43 -15.38
C HIS A 249 -20.28 -3.92 -15.65
N ALA A 250 -19.82 -3.09 -14.72
CA ALA A 250 -19.85 -1.63 -14.82
C ALA A 250 -19.03 -1.07 -16.00
N TYR A 251 -17.82 -1.58 -16.24
CA TYR A 251 -16.93 -1.10 -17.31
C TYR A 251 -17.27 -1.68 -18.69
N THR A 252 -18.01 -2.79 -18.76
CA THR A 252 -18.32 -3.45 -20.04
C THR A 252 -19.71 -3.14 -20.56
N ASN A 253 -20.40 -2.17 -19.97
CA ASN A 253 -21.80 -1.87 -20.27
C ASN A 253 -22.67 -3.12 -20.19
N LYS A 254 -22.54 -3.86 -19.07
CA LYS A 254 -23.32 -5.06 -18.74
C LYS A 254 -23.07 -6.29 -19.62
N LYS A 255 -22.03 -6.28 -20.47
CA LYS A 255 -21.66 -7.43 -21.31
C LYS A 255 -21.00 -8.56 -20.52
N GLN A 256 -20.32 -8.24 -19.43
CA GLN A 256 -19.82 -9.21 -18.46
C GLN A 256 -20.75 -9.22 -17.23
N PRO A 257 -20.96 -10.38 -16.58
CA PRO A 257 -21.73 -10.45 -15.35
C PRO A 257 -21.06 -9.66 -14.23
N ALA A 258 -21.84 -9.23 -13.24
CA ALA A 258 -21.30 -8.59 -12.05
C ALA A 258 -20.44 -9.58 -11.26
N ASP A 259 -19.30 -9.11 -10.77
CA ASP A 259 -18.35 -9.91 -9.99
C ASP A 259 -18.01 -9.23 -8.66
N PRO A 260 -18.99 -9.09 -7.74
CA PRO A 260 -18.76 -8.50 -6.42
C PRO A 260 -17.81 -9.36 -5.59
N LYS A 261 -16.92 -8.72 -4.84
CA LYS A 261 -15.96 -9.43 -3.98
C LYS A 261 -16.53 -9.64 -2.58
N HIS A 262 -16.97 -10.86 -2.32
CA HIS A 262 -17.39 -11.31 -0.99
C HIS A 262 -16.21 -11.71 -0.10
N LEU A 263 -16.30 -11.33 1.17
CA LEU A 263 -15.42 -11.73 2.27
C LEU A 263 -16.25 -12.25 3.45
N LYS A 264 -15.89 -13.41 3.98
CA LYS A 264 -16.43 -13.92 5.25
C LYS A 264 -15.93 -13.08 6.43
N PRO A 265 -16.59 -13.11 7.60
CA PRO A 265 -16.09 -12.46 8.80
C PRO A 265 -14.60 -12.79 9.07
N GLY A 266 -13.78 -11.76 9.28
CA GLY A 266 -12.34 -11.89 9.50
C GLY A 266 -11.48 -12.25 8.28
N GLU A 267 -12.06 -12.56 7.12
CA GLU A 267 -11.34 -12.82 5.87
C GLU A 267 -10.60 -11.56 5.39
N LYS A 268 -9.55 -11.76 4.58
CA LYS A 268 -8.69 -10.69 4.08
C LYS A 268 -8.70 -10.61 2.56
N LEU A 269 -8.75 -9.38 2.05
CA LEU A 269 -8.43 -9.03 0.68
C LEU A 269 -7.11 -8.25 0.67
N ASN A 270 -6.13 -8.70 -0.13
CA ASN A 270 -4.85 -8.03 -0.27
C ASN A 270 -4.74 -7.43 -1.68
N LEU A 271 -4.36 -6.16 -1.75
CA LEU A 271 -4.14 -5.43 -2.99
C LEU A 271 -2.82 -4.67 -2.93
N LYS A 272 -2.12 -4.62 -4.05
CA LYS A 272 -0.83 -3.96 -4.20
C LYS A 272 -0.87 -3.03 -5.41
N TYR A 273 -0.58 -1.76 -5.17
CA TYR A 273 -0.53 -0.74 -6.22
C TYR A 273 0.72 0.10 -6.13
N GLY A 274 1.16 0.61 -7.28
CA GLY A 274 2.20 1.63 -7.40
C GLY A 274 1.59 2.95 -7.87
N LEU A 275 2.17 4.06 -7.39
CA LEU A 275 1.96 5.39 -7.91
C LEU A 275 3.33 6.03 -8.11
N TYR A 276 3.63 6.51 -9.32
CA TYR A 276 4.92 7.11 -9.64
C TYR A 276 4.72 8.50 -10.19
N ILE A 277 5.55 9.45 -9.76
CA ILE A 277 5.47 10.86 -10.18
C ILE A 277 6.78 11.23 -10.85
N HIS A 278 6.71 11.83 -12.03
CA HIS A 278 7.89 12.20 -12.81
C HIS A 278 7.72 13.53 -13.54
N SER A 279 8.84 14.00 -14.10
CA SER A 279 8.87 15.07 -15.08
C SER A 279 8.96 14.46 -16.49
N GLY A 280 8.47 15.21 -17.47
CA GLY A 280 8.40 14.75 -18.86
C GLY A 280 7.25 13.78 -19.14
N ASP A 281 7.18 13.33 -20.38
CA ASP A 281 6.25 12.30 -20.84
C ASP A 281 6.60 10.88 -20.33
N THR A 282 5.81 9.87 -20.73
CA THR A 282 6.00 8.45 -20.39
C THR A 282 7.45 7.97 -20.57
N ARG A 283 8.11 8.39 -21.66
CA ARG A 283 9.47 7.94 -22.01
C ARG A 283 10.50 8.69 -21.19
N GLN A 284 10.42 10.02 -21.16
CA GLN A 284 11.32 10.89 -20.40
C GLN A 284 11.27 10.58 -18.90
N GLY A 285 10.07 10.27 -18.39
CA GLY A 285 9.81 9.86 -17.01
C GLY A 285 10.33 8.48 -16.64
N LYS A 286 10.74 7.67 -17.62
CA LYS A 286 11.19 6.29 -17.45
C LYS A 286 10.14 5.41 -16.75
N VAL A 287 8.88 5.56 -17.12
CA VAL A 287 7.73 4.86 -16.50
C VAL A 287 7.94 3.33 -16.50
N ALA A 288 8.44 2.78 -17.60
CA ALA A 288 8.73 1.35 -17.70
C ALA A 288 9.75 0.86 -16.66
N ASP A 289 10.76 1.67 -16.32
CA ASP A 289 11.75 1.31 -15.31
C ASP A 289 11.20 1.48 -13.88
N ALA A 290 10.39 2.51 -13.64
CA ALA A 290 9.65 2.65 -12.40
C ALA A 290 8.70 1.47 -12.15
N TYR A 291 8.05 0.95 -13.19
CA TYR A 291 7.24 -0.26 -13.10
C TYR A 291 8.08 -1.51 -12.75
N LYS A 292 9.25 -1.69 -13.37
CA LYS A 292 10.18 -2.77 -12.99
C LYS A 292 10.62 -2.65 -11.52
N GLN A 293 10.93 -1.43 -11.06
CA GLN A 293 11.23 -1.18 -9.64
C GLN A 293 10.05 -1.58 -8.75
N PHE A 294 8.84 -1.13 -9.08
CA PHE A 294 7.61 -1.46 -8.35
C PHE A 294 7.42 -2.98 -8.23
N LEU A 295 7.57 -3.73 -9.32
CA LEU A 295 7.48 -5.19 -9.30
C LEU A 295 8.55 -5.82 -8.39
N ASN A 296 9.79 -5.33 -8.46
CA ASN A 296 10.90 -5.86 -7.66
C ASN A 296 10.70 -5.64 -6.17
N VAL A 297 10.29 -4.44 -5.77
CA VAL A 297 10.10 -4.11 -4.34
C VAL A 297 8.83 -4.72 -3.76
N SER A 298 7.80 -4.95 -4.58
CA SER A 298 6.52 -5.54 -4.14
C SER A 298 6.56 -7.07 -3.98
N LYS A 299 7.57 -7.74 -4.54
CA LYS A 299 7.84 -9.18 -4.34
C LYS A 299 8.51 -9.48 -3.00
N LYS A 300 9.35 -8.57 -2.49
CA LYS A 300 10.06 -8.78 -1.23
C LYS A 300 9.08 -8.65 -0.07
N LYS A 301 8.92 -9.69 0.77
CA LYS A 301 8.29 -9.54 2.09
C LYS A 301 9.09 -8.47 2.83
N VAL A 302 8.43 -7.39 3.26
CA VAL A 302 9.08 -6.35 4.08
C VAL A 302 9.56 -7.02 5.36
N ALA A 303 10.85 -7.33 5.43
CA ALA A 303 11.46 -7.87 6.63
C ALA A 303 11.36 -6.80 7.72
N GLN A 304 10.45 -7.00 8.68
CA GLN A 304 10.44 -6.20 9.90
C GLN A 304 11.73 -6.55 10.63
N LYS A 305 12.72 -5.64 10.64
CA LYS A 305 13.83 -5.74 11.59
C LYS A 305 13.18 -5.72 12.98
N LYS A 306 13.38 -6.80 13.75
CA LYS A 306 12.99 -6.83 15.17
C LYS A 306 13.59 -5.58 15.85
N PRO A 307 12.85 -4.89 16.71
CA PRO A 307 13.41 -3.77 17.46
C PRO A 307 14.65 -4.26 18.19
N VAL A 308 15.77 -3.57 17.99
CA VAL A 308 16.98 -3.78 18.78
C VAL A 308 16.57 -3.48 20.22
N LYS A 309 16.52 -4.50 21.08
CA LYS A 309 16.37 -4.30 22.51
C LYS A 309 17.57 -3.45 22.95
N GLN A 310 17.33 -2.20 23.30
CA GLN A 310 18.29 -1.44 24.10
C GLN A 310 18.52 -2.25 25.37
N GLN A 311 19.74 -2.78 25.53
CA GLN A 311 20.18 -3.32 26.80
C GLN A 311 20.16 -2.15 27.79
N THR A 312 19.17 -2.17 28.67
CA THR A 312 19.20 -1.35 29.87
C THR A 312 20.41 -1.80 30.69
N LYS A 313 21.35 -0.87 30.95
CA LYS A 313 22.42 -1.10 31.92
C LYS A 313 21.78 -1.55 33.23
N ALA A 314 22.16 -2.73 33.70
CA ALA A 314 21.70 -3.26 34.97
C ALA A 314 22.02 -2.27 36.10
N LYS A 315 21.00 -1.85 36.85
CA LYS A 315 21.21 -1.21 38.15
C LYS A 315 21.80 -2.26 39.09
N LYS A 316 22.94 -1.96 39.72
CA LYS A 316 23.45 -2.75 40.86
C LYS A 316 22.39 -2.68 41.95
N VAL A 317 21.78 -3.83 42.27
CA VAL A 317 20.92 -3.98 43.44
C VAL A 317 21.81 -4.54 44.55
N ALA A 318 21.88 -3.82 45.67
CA ALA A 318 22.60 -4.29 46.86
C ALA A 318 21.92 -5.57 47.37
N ALA A 319 22.74 -6.56 47.74
CA ALA A 319 22.27 -7.83 48.27
C ALA A 319 21.64 -7.62 49.66
N ALA A 320 20.40 -8.07 49.85
CA ALA A 320 19.83 -8.28 51.16
C ALA A 320 20.30 -9.66 51.68
N PRO A 321 20.56 -9.82 53.00
CA PRO A 321 21.03 -11.08 53.56
C PRO A 321 19.94 -12.16 53.46
N TYR A 322 20.36 -13.35 53.06
CA TYR A 322 19.54 -14.56 52.93
C TYR A 322 19.66 -15.39 54.23
N GLU A 323 18.54 -15.63 54.91
CA GLU A 323 18.46 -16.64 55.98
C GLU A 323 18.08 -18.00 55.38
N GLU A 324 18.96 -18.98 55.59
CA GLU A 324 18.79 -20.35 55.14
C GLU A 324 17.88 -21.11 56.12
N LYS A 325 16.71 -21.54 55.66
CA LYS A 325 15.88 -22.54 56.37
C LYS A 325 15.88 -23.83 55.59
N SER A 326 16.73 -24.77 56.02
CA SER A 326 16.76 -26.14 55.53
C SER A 326 15.50 -26.90 55.96
N LYS A 327 14.71 -27.40 55.01
CA LYS A 327 13.67 -28.42 55.26
C LYS A 327 14.27 -29.80 55.05
N VAL A 328 14.10 -30.67 56.03
CA VAL A 328 14.44 -32.10 55.99
C VAL A 328 13.46 -32.80 55.03
N ILE A 329 13.99 -33.58 54.10
CA ILE A 329 13.22 -34.39 53.14
C ILE A 329 13.23 -35.84 53.65
N GLU A 330 12.05 -36.43 53.82
CA GLU A 330 11.90 -37.85 54.17
C GLU A 330 12.12 -38.76 52.95
N PRO A 331 12.66 -39.98 53.14
CA PRO A 331 13.01 -40.88 52.04
C PRO A 331 11.80 -41.57 51.40
N ILE A 332 11.92 -41.79 50.09
CA ILE A 332 10.94 -42.44 49.21
C ILE A 332 10.92 -43.96 49.46
N PRO A 333 9.76 -44.61 49.65
CA PRO A 333 9.69 -46.06 49.76
C PRO A 333 9.87 -46.77 48.40
N ALA A 334 10.50 -47.95 48.45
CA ALA A 334 10.87 -48.76 47.28
C ALA A 334 9.64 -49.38 46.58
N THR A 335 9.76 -49.49 45.26
CA THR A 335 8.83 -50.05 44.27
C THR A 335 8.62 -51.56 44.37
N GLU A 336 7.38 -52.02 44.12
CA GLU A 336 7.11 -53.37 43.62
C GLU A 336 6.89 -53.36 42.10
N ALA A 337 7.40 -54.41 41.44
CA ALA A 337 7.31 -54.63 40.00
C ALA A 337 5.99 -55.33 39.63
N ALA A 338 5.27 -54.82 38.63
CA ALA A 338 4.13 -55.50 38.03
C ALA A 338 4.56 -56.22 36.74
N ALA A 339 4.20 -57.50 36.65
CA ALA A 339 4.50 -58.42 35.57
C ALA A 339 3.52 -58.29 34.39
N GLY A 340 4.06 -58.50 33.18
CA GLY A 340 3.58 -59.51 32.22
C GLY A 340 2.20 -59.35 31.56
N ASP A 341 2.28 -59.16 30.24
CA ASP A 341 1.38 -59.65 29.19
C ASP A 341 0.02 -58.94 28.96
N ASP A 342 -0.16 -58.50 27.70
CA ASP A 342 -1.38 -58.65 26.88
C ASP A 342 -1.36 -57.66 25.68
N CYS A 343 -0.53 -57.97 24.67
CA CYS A 343 -0.63 -57.36 23.35
C CYS A 343 -1.77 -57.99 22.56
N ASN A 344 -2.92 -57.29 22.45
CA ASN A 344 -4.02 -57.73 21.59
C ASN A 344 -4.10 -56.85 20.32
N CYS A 345 -3.53 -57.36 19.22
CA CYS A 345 -3.63 -56.78 17.88
C CYS A 345 -4.97 -57.15 17.22
N ALA A 346 -5.81 -56.17 16.90
CA ALA A 346 -7.05 -56.38 16.14
C ALA A 346 -6.76 -56.60 14.63
N PRO A 347 -7.41 -57.56 13.94
CA PRO A 347 -7.14 -57.87 12.54
C PRO A 347 -7.86 -56.93 11.54
N VAL A 348 -7.11 -56.54 10.51
CA VAL A 348 -7.53 -55.74 9.36
C VAL A 348 -8.52 -56.53 8.47
N ARG A 349 -9.76 -56.04 8.34
CA ARG A 349 -10.74 -56.56 7.36
C ARG A 349 -10.50 -55.98 5.97
N ARG A 350 -10.05 -56.83 5.03
CA ARG A 350 -10.04 -56.58 3.58
C ARG A 350 -11.48 -56.49 3.04
N ARG A 351 -11.88 -55.36 2.44
CA ARG A 351 -13.09 -55.29 1.60
C ARG A 351 -12.72 -55.64 0.15
N ARG A 352 -13.17 -56.79 -0.32
CA ARG A 352 -13.19 -57.17 -1.74
C ARG A 352 -14.25 -56.36 -2.48
N GLY A 353 -13.90 -55.90 -3.68
CA GLY A 353 -14.79 -55.18 -4.58
C GLY A 353 -15.90 -56.06 -5.14
N LEU A 354 -17.01 -55.41 -5.50
CA LEU A 354 -18.01 -55.96 -6.39
C LEU A 354 -18.19 -54.99 -7.56
N PHE A 355 -17.81 -55.45 -8.74
CA PHE A 355 -18.23 -54.90 -10.02
C PHE A 355 -19.76 -54.98 -10.15
N ARG A 356 -20.40 -53.90 -10.60
CA ARG A 356 -21.62 -54.03 -11.41
C ARG A 356 -21.74 -52.89 -12.42
N ARG A 357 -21.56 -53.27 -13.69
CA ARG A 357 -22.05 -52.55 -14.87
C ARG A 357 -23.56 -52.37 -14.78
N PHE A 358 -24.07 -51.19 -15.13
CA PHE A 358 -25.31 -51.09 -15.89
C PHE A 358 -25.17 -50.03 -16.98
N ARG A 359 -25.33 -50.49 -18.22
CA ARG A 359 -25.53 -49.69 -19.44
C ARG A 359 -26.91 -49.07 -19.41
N GLY A 360 -27.02 -47.89 -20.01
CA GLY A 360 -28.19 -47.02 -19.95
C GLY A 360 -29.39 -47.41 -20.81
N ARG A 361 -30.32 -46.46 -20.91
CA ARG A 361 -31.23 -46.25 -22.04
C ARG A 361 -31.91 -44.89 -21.92
N ARG A 362 -31.77 -44.14 -23.02
CA ARG A 362 -32.57 -43.01 -23.54
C ARG A 362 -32.45 -41.67 -22.84
#